data_AF-A0A923XV49-F1
#
_entry.id   AF-A0A923XV49-F1
#
_cell.length_a   1.000
_cell.length_b   1.000
_cell.length_c   1.000
_cell.angle_alpha   90.00
_cell.angle_beta   90.00
_cell.angle_gamma   90.00
#
_symmetry.space_group_name_H-M   'P 1'
#
loop_
_entity.id
_entity.type
_entity.pdbx_description
1 polymer ?
#
loop_
_entity_poly.entity_id
_entity_poly.type
_entity_poly.pdbx_seq_one_letter_code
_entity_poly.pdbx_strand_id
1 'polypeptide(L)'
;LEEIVGEITDEFDVVDATQALKQADDGGFLVEGTMTIRDLNRATDWALPDDEANTVAGLVIHEAQMIPAVGQSFSFHGFRFEVIARRENQLTRLKVRRL
;
A
#
# COMPACT_ATOMS: atom_id res chain seq x y z
N LEU A 1 11.47 -19.65 17.58
CA LEU A 1 12.55 -19.05 16.78
C LEU A 1 11.89 -18.16 15.78
N GLU A 2 11.66 -16.93 16.23
CA GLU A 2 11.58 -15.75 15.38
C GLU A 2 12.94 -15.60 14.68
N GLU A 3 12.96 -15.26 13.40
CA GLU A 3 14.01 -14.45 12.76
C GLU A 3 13.70 -14.34 11.25
N ILE A 4 13.22 -13.17 10.84
CA ILE A 4 13.75 -12.56 9.62
C ILE A 4 14.14 -11.15 10.03
N VAL A 5 15.42 -11.03 10.40
CA VAL A 5 16.15 -9.77 10.46
C VAL A 5 16.40 -9.35 9.01
N GLY A 6 15.88 -8.19 8.65
CA GLY A 6 16.32 -7.44 7.48
C GLY A 6 16.74 -6.06 7.99
N GLU A 7 17.96 -5.97 8.50
CA GLU A 7 18.66 -4.71 8.59
C GLU A 7 18.79 -4.14 7.18
N ILE A 8 18.63 -2.82 7.07
CA ILE A 8 19.39 -1.88 6.23
C ILE A 8 18.45 -0.76 5.76
N THR A 9 18.66 0.37 6.40
CA THR A 9 18.36 1.74 5.97
C THR A 9 18.58 1.91 4.47
N ASP A 10 17.55 2.37 3.75
CA ASP A 10 17.77 3.11 2.52
C ASP A 10 17.25 4.53 2.75
N GLU A 11 18.20 5.40 3.09
CA GLU A 11 18.04 6.86 3.17
C GLU A 11 18.07 7.40 1.74
N PHE A 12 16.91 7.69 1.15
CA PHE A 12 16.84 8.72 0.10
C PHE A 12 15.60 9.59 0.29
N ASP A 13 15.91 10.87 0.55
CA ASP A 13 15.03 12.02 0.73
C ASP A 13 13.94 12.12 -0.34
N VAL A 14 12.69 12.08 0.11
CA VAL A 14 11.66 12.95 -0.45
C VAL A 14 11.12 13.75 0.72
N VAL A 15 11.83 14.82 1.05
CA VAL A 15 11.36 15.82 1.99
C VAL A 15 10.02 16.36 1.45
N ASP A 16 9.02 16.40 2.32
CA ASP A 16 7.62 16.84 2.14
C ASP A 16 6.55 15.77 1.78
N ALA A 17 5.65 15.56 2.75
CA ALA A 17 4.39 14.79 2.73
C ALA A 17 4.44 13.23 2.66
N THR A 18 5.60 12.61 2.44
CA THR A 18 5.75 11.19 2.06
C THR A 18 6.10 10.20 3.17
N GLN A 19 6.08 10.58 4.46
CA GLN A 19 6.49 9.68 5.56
C GLN A 19 5.67 8.37 5.68
N ALA A 20 4.51 8.28 5.01
CA ALA A 20 3.69 7.07 4.97
C ALA A 20 4.07 6.07 3.86
N LEU A 21 5.02 6.42 2.98
CA LEU A 21 5.40 5.62 1.82
C LEU A 21 6.82 5.07 2.02
N LYS A 22 6.93 3.76 2.28
CA LYS A 22 8.24 3.09 2.39
C LYS A 22 8.44 2.18 1.19
N GLN A 23 9.56 2.31 0.47
CA GLN A 23 9.86 1.40 -0.62
C GLN A 23 10.18 -0.01 -0.08
N ALA A 24 9.71 -1.04 -0.78
CA ALA A 24 9.96 -2.44 -0.49
C ALA A 24 10.99 -3.02 -1.46
N ASP A 25 11.75 -4.02 -1.00
CA ASP A 25 12.89 -4.61 -1.73
C ASP A 25 12.53 -5.22 -3.10
N ASP A 26 11.26 -5.51 -3.34
CA ASP A 26 10.75 -6.07 -4.59
C ASP A 26 10.19 -5.03 -5.57
N GLY A 27 10.51 -3.75 -5.36
CA GLY A 27 10.03 -2.64 -6.19
C GLY A 27 8.59 -2.20 -5.89
N GLY A 28 8.01 -2.69 -4.78
CA GLY A 28 6.74 -2.20 -4.25
C GLY A 28 6.88 -1.03 -3.28
N PHE A 29 5.75 -0.53 -2.81
CA PHE A 29 5.64 0.46 -1.74
C PHE A 29 4.75 -0.09 -0.63
N LEU A 30 5.24 -0.03 0.60
CA LEU A 30 4.45 -0.18 1.81
C LEU A 30 3.78 1.16 2.13
N VAL A 31 2.45 1.14 2.23
CA VAL A 31 1.63 2.33 2.41
C VAL A 31 0.64 2.14 3.55
N GLU A 32 0.35 3.22 4.27
CA GLU A 32 -0.77 3.26 5.22
C GLU A 32 -2.10 3.16 4.47
N GLY A 33 -3.03 2.36 5.00
CA GLY A 33 -4.34 2.16 4.37
C GLY A 33 -5.21 3.43 4.33
N THR A 34 -4.90 4.41 5.18
CA THR A 34 -5.53 5.73 5.21
C THR A 34 -4.93 6.71 4.20
N MET A 35 -3.80 6.37 3.57
CA MET A 35 -3.20 7.21 2.52
C MET A 35 -4.21 7.41 1.40
N THR A 36 -4.35 8.65 0.92
CA THR A 36 -5.26 8.93 -0.19
C THR A 36 -4.66 8.41 -1.49
N ILE A 37 -5.52 8.00 -2.42
CA ILE A 37 -5.05 7.52 -3.73
C ILE A 37 -4.35 8.65 -4.49
N ARG A 38 -4.83 9.89 -4.34
CA ARG A 38 -4.20 11.09 -4.90
C ARG A 38 -2.77 11.31 -4.38
N ASP A 39 -2.56 11.11 -3.07
CA ASP A 39 -1.23 11.24 -2.48
C ASP A 39 -0.30 10.13 -2.96
N LEU A 40 -0.80 8.89 -3.03
CA LEU A 40 -0.03 7.76 -3.56
C LEU A 40 0.38 8.01 -5.01
N ASN A 41 -0.58 8.39 -5.86
CA ASN A 41 -0.35 8.72 -7.27
C ASN A 41 0.69 9.84 -7.42
N ARG A 42 0.59 10.92 -6.63
CA ARG A 42 1.55 12.03 -6.66
C ARG A 42 2.96 11.62 -6.21
N ALA A 43 3.05 10.76 -5.19
CA ALA A 43 4.35 10.32 -4.65
C ALA A 43 5.06 9.28 -5.53
N THR A 44 4.32 8.55 -6.36
CA THR A 44 4.85 7.43 -7.15
C THR A 44 4.77 7.63 -8.67
N ASP A 45 4.18 8.75 -9.12
CA ASP A 45 3.82 8.99 -10.52
C ASP A 45 2.92 7.87 -11.09
N TRP A 46 1.95 7.43 -10.28
CA TRP A 46 0.98 6.41 -10.64
C TRP A 46 -0.38 7.02 -10.98
N ALA A 47 -1.24 6.20 -11.58
CA ALA A 47 -2.57 6.59 -12.04
C ALA A 47 -3.62 5.57 -11.58
N LEU A 48 -3.66 5.27 -10.28
CA LEU A 48 -4.76 4.50 -9.69
C LEU A 48 -6.06 5.32 -9.73
N PRO A 49 -7.23 4.67 -9.92
CA PRO A 49 -8.52 5.36 -9.92
C PRO A 49 -8.83 5.92 -8.53
N ASP A 50 -9.25 7.19 -8.48
CA ASP A 50 -9.58 7.92 -7.26
C ASP A 50 -11.03 8.41 -7.21
N ASP A 51 -11.87 7.94 -8.13
CA ASP A 51 -13.30 8.20 -8.23
C ASP A 51 -14.16 7.18 -7.46
N GLU A 52 -13.72 5.92 -7.41
CA GLU A 52 -14.41 4.82 -6.72
C GLU A 52 -14.12 4.80 -5.21
N ALA A 53 -12.94 5.25 -4.81
CA ALA A 53 -12.50 5.28 -3.42
C ALA A 53 -11.54 6.45 -3.16
N ASN A 54 -11.51 6.93 -1.90
CA ASN A 54 -10.62 8.02 -1.52
C ASN A 54 -9.24 7.54 -1.03
N THR A 55 -9.15 6.33 -0.47
CA THR A 55 -7.93 5.80 0.16
C THR A 55 -7.53 4.45 -0.41
N VAL A 56 -6.26 4.06 -0.23
CA VAL A 56 -5.73 2.78 -0.71
C VAL A 56 -6.50 1.59 -0.10
N ALA A 57 -6.82 1.65 1.20
CA ALA A 57 -7.64 0.61 1.82
C ALA A 57 -9.07 0.60 1.26
N GLY A 58 -9.64 1.79 1.01
CA GLY A 58 -10.96 1.92 0.41
C GLY A 58 -11.02 1.27 -0.97
N LEU A 59 -10.00 1.49 -1.80
CA LEU A 59 -9.91 0.89 -3.13
C LEU A 59 -9.86 -0.64 -3.05
N VAL A 60 -9.00 -1.19 -2.19
CA VAL A 60 -8.89 -2.65 -2.03
C VAL A 60 -10.19 -3.26 -1.51
N ILE A 61 -10.86 -2.64 -0.55
CA ILE A 61 -12.14 -3.14 -0.02
C ILE A 61 -13.24 -3.04 -1.09
N HIS A 62 -13.25 -1.96 -1.87
CA HIS A 62 -14.17 -1.79 -2.99
C HIS A 62 -13.96 -2.90 -4.02
N GLU A 63 -12.75 -3.09 -4.51
CA GLU A 63 -12.46 -4.12 -5.53
C GLU A 63 -12.65 -5.55 -5.00
N ALA A 64 -12.26 -5.81 -3.75
CA ALA A 64 -12.45 -7.12 -3.13
C ALA A 64 -13.90 -7.41 -2.77
N GLN A 65 -14.77 -6.40 -2.70
CA GLN A 65 -16.17 -6.48 -2.22
C GLN A 65 -16.29 -7.10 -0.80
N MET A 66 -15.19 -7.09 -0.04
CA MET A 66 -15.10 -7.62 1.33
C MET A 66 -13.91 -6.98 2.05
N ILE A 67 -13.81 -7.18 3.36
CA ILE A 67 -12.62 -6.83 4.13
C ILE A 67 -11.64 -8.01 4.09
N PRO A 68 -10.52 -7.89 3.37
CA PRO A 68 -9.58 -9.00 3.24
C PRO A 68 -8.81 -9.31 4.53
N ALA A 69 -8.30 -10.53 4.59
CA ALA A 69 -7.39 -11.00 5.63
C ALA A 69 -5.94 -10.62 5.31
N VAL A 70 -5.10 -10.58 6.35
CA VAL A 70 -3.65 -10.37 6.22
C VAL A 70 -3.04 -11.50 5.38
N GLY A 71 -2.14 -11.15 4.47
CA GLY A 71 -1.50 -12.04 3.50
C GLY A 71 -2.30 -12.24 2.21
N GLN A 72 -3.57 -11.81 2.14
CA GLN A 72 -4.31 -11.86 0.88
C GLN A 72 -3.77 -10.83 -0.11
N SER A 73 -3.70 -11.23 -1.38
CA SER A 73 -3.27 -10.39 -2.49
C SER A 73 -4.36 -10.26 -3.54
N PHE A 74 -4.50 -9.07 -4.11
CA PHE A 74 -5.43 -8.75 -5.19
C PHE A 74 -4.67 -8.10 -6.33
N SER A 75 -5.18 -8.21 -7.56
CA SER A 75 -4.57 -7.57 -8.72
C SER A 75 -5.66 -6.95 -9.59
N PHE A 76 -5.59 -5.63 -9.72
CA PHE A 76 -6.55 -4.80 -10.45
C PHE A 76 -5.85 -3.49 -10.84
N HIS A 77 -6.37 -2.82 -11.86
CA HIS A 77 -5.83 -1.54 -12.38
C HIS A 77 -4.34 -1.57 -12.78
N GLY A 78 -3.77 -2.76 -13.06
CA GLY A 78 -2.33 -2.92 -13.38
C GLY A 78 -1.40 -2.97 -12.16
N PHE A 79 -1.97 -3.10 -10.96
CA PHE A 79 -1.24 -3.15 -9.70
C PHE A 79 -1.57 -4.43 -8.92
N ARG A 80 -0.64 -4.83 -8.07
CA ARG A 80 -0.85 -5.86 -7.05
C ARG A 80 -0.89 -5.20 -5.68
N PHE A 81 -1.92 -5.54 -4.92
CA PHE A 81 -2.13 -5.11 -3.54
C PHE A 81 -2.04 -6.31 -2.63
N GLU A 82 -1.25 -6.22 -1.56
CA GLU A 82 -1.11 -7.24 -0.54
C GLU A 82 -1.42 -6.65 0.83
N VAL A 83 -2.27 -7.34 1.60
CA VAL A 83 -2.65 -6.90 2.95
C VAL A 83 -1.56 -7.28 3.93
N ILE A 84 -0.84 -6.30 4.45
CA ILE A 84 0.26 -6.51 5.39
C ILE A 84 -0.23 -6.45 6.84
N ALA A 85 -1.14 -5.53 7.14
CA ALA A 85 -1.72 -5.41 8.47
C ALA A 85 -3.16 -4.91 8.42
N ARG A 86 -3.95 -5.37 9.38
CA ARG A 86 -5.31 -4.86 9.64
C ARG A 86 -5.53 -4.69 11.14
N ARG A 87 -6.41 -3.76 11.50
CA ARG A 87 -6.95 -3.59 12.84
C ARG A 87 -8.47 -3.65 12.74
N GLU A 88 -9.06 -4.70 13.32
CA GLU A 88 -10.50 -4.96 13.20
C GLU A 88 -10.95 -4.96 11.73
N ASN A 89 -11.77 -3.98 11.36
CA ASN A 89 -12.33 -3.79 10.02
C ASN A 89 -11.55 -2.78 9.16
N GLN A 90 -10.38 -2.34 9.62
CA GLN A 90 -9.55 -1.35 8.94
C GLN A 90 -8.27 -2.00 8.43
N LEU A 91 -8.01 -1.93 7.12
CA LEU A 91 -6.70 -2.27 6.57
C LEU A 91 -5.74 -1.12 6.94
N THR A 92 -4.73 -1.41 7.74
CA THR A 92 -3.81 -0.38 8.24
C THR A 92 -2.56 -0.27 7.41
N ARG A 93 -2.04 -1.39 6.89
CA ARG A 93 -0.88 -1.36 5.98
C ARG A 93 -1.09 -2.28 4.79
N LEU A 94 -0.73 -1.76 3.63
CA LEU A 94 -0.82 -2.44 2.34
C LEU A 94 0.54 -2.36 1.65
N LYS A 95 0.89 -3.41 0.92
CA LYS A 95 2.00 -3.37 -0.03
C LYS A 95 1.43 -3.29 -1.42
N VAL A 96 1.86 -2.29 -2.19
CA VAL A 96 1.36 -2.02 -3.53
C VAL A 96 2.53 -2.03 -4.50
N ARG A 97 2.39 -2.71 -5.63
CA ARG A 97 3.41 -2.71 -6.69
C ARG A 97 2.78 -2.75 -8.06
N ARG A 98 3.47 -2.22 -9.07
CA ARG A 98 3.10 -2.45 -10.47
C ARG A 98 3.30 -3.93 -10.83
N LEU A 99 2.49 -4.41 -11.77
CA LEU A 99 2.66 -5.73 -12.39
C LEU A 99 3.74 -5.72 -13.46
#